data_AF-A0A3A9FCW3-F1
#
_entry.id   AF-A0A3A9FCW3-F1
#
_cell.length_a   1.000
_cell.length_b   1.000
_cell.length_c   1.000
_cell.angle_alpha   90.00
_cell.angle_beta   90.00
_cell.angle_gamma   90.00
#
_symmetry.space_group_name_H-M   'P 1'
#
loop_
_entity.id
_entity.type
_entity.pdbx_description
1 polymer ?
#
loop_
_entity_poly.entity_id
_entity_poly.type
_entity_poly.pdbx_seq_one_letter_code
_entity_poly.pdbx_strand_id
1 'polypeptide(L)' 'MAQLKMKVSITLDSDIIEKIKLFAKDEDRSFSQYINLILKEHIKAHTCDLEIENK' A
#
# COMPACT_ATOMS: atom_id res chain seq x y z
N MET A 1 14.38 -15.55 -3.20
CA MET A 1 13.74 -16.58 -2.36
C MET A 1 12.43 -15.98 -1.86
N ALA A 2 11.31 -16.66 -2.17
CA ALA A 2 9.91 -16.34 -1.91
C ALA A 2 9.54 -14.86 -1.60
N GLN A 3 9.10 -14.11 -2.61
CA GLN A 3 8.28 -12.92 -2.39
C GLN A 3 6.90 -13.43 -1.93
N LEU A 4 6.66 -13.53 -0.62
CA LEU A 4 5.39 -13.96 0.01
C LEU A 4 4.28 -12.90 -0.18
N LYS A 5 4.11 -12.39 -1.40
CA LYS A 5 3.01 -11.48 -1.73
C LYS A 5 1.81 -12.33 -2.12
N MET A 6 0.80 -12.32 -1.26
CA MET A 6 -0.51 -12.89 -1.58
C MET A 6 -1.25 -11.94 -2.52
N LYS A 7 -1.89 -12.49 -3.56
CA LYS A 7 -2.76 -11.71 -4.43
C LYS A 7 -4.13 -11.59 -3.76
N VAL A 8 -4.63 -10.36 -3.62
CA VAL A 8 -5.96 -10.07 -3.09
C VAL A 8 -6.77 -9.28 -4.11
N SER A 9 -8.09 -9.42 -4.06
CA SER A 9 -9.03 -8.61 -4.84
C SER A 9 -9.71 -7.62 -3.92
N ILE A 10 -9.64 -6.34 -4.25
CA ILE A 10 -10.28 -5.26 -3.50
C ILE A 10 -11.07 -4.40 -4.47
N THR A 11 -12.18 -3.84 -3.99
CA THR A 11 -12.96 -2.86 -4.76
C THR A 11 -12.55 -1.46 -4.31
N LEU A 12 -12.28 -0.59 -5.26
CA LEU A 12 -11.92 0.82 -5.04
C LEU A 12 -12.74 1.67 -6.02
N ASP A 13 -13.06 2.89 -5.61
CA ASP A 13 -13.72 3.84 -6.51
C ASP A 13 -12.85 4.15 -7.73
N SER A 14 -13.50 4.44 -8.85
CA SER A 14 -12.82 4.60 -10.14
C SER A 14 -11.88 5.81 -10.14
N ASP A 15 -12.26 6.91 -9.48
CA ASP A 15 -11.42 8.12 -9.36
C ASP A 15 -10.17 7.86 -8.51
N ILE A 16 -10.29 7.02 -7.48
CA ILE A 16 -9.17 6.58 -6.64
C ILE A 16 -8.18 5.75 -7.49
N ILE A 17 -8.69 4.80 -8.28
CA ILE A 17 -7.86 3.97 -9.16
C ILE A 17 -7.08 4.84 -10.16
N GLU A 18 -7.72 5.84 -10.77
CA GLU A 18 -7.06 6.74 -11.71
C GLU A 18 -5.93 7.54 -11.07
N LYS A 19 -6.17 8.13 -9.89
CA LYS A 19 -5.14 8.89 -9.15
C LYS A 19 -3.95 8.02 -8.76
N ILE A 20 -4.20 6.82 -8.22
CA ILE A 20 -3.13 5.88 -7.83
C ILE A 20 -2.30 5.47 -9.06
N LYS A 21 -2.92 5.26 -10.22
CA LYS A 21 -2.18 4.97 -11.47
C LYS A 21 -1.29 6.13 -11.90
N LEU A 22 -1.76 7.37 -11.78
CA LEU A 22 -0.98 8.56 -12.12
C LEU A 22 0.24 8.70 -11.19
N PHE A 23 0.05 8.57 -9.87
CA PHE A 23 1.16 8.66 -8.91
C PHE A 23 2.16 7.52 -9.04
N ALA A 24 1.68 6.28 -9.27
CA ALA A 24 2.55 5.14 -9.51
C ALA A 24 3.42 5.36 -10.77
N LYS A 25 2.84 5.95 -11.83
CA LYS A 25 3.58 6.28 -13.05
C LYS A 25 4.63 7.37 -12.83
N ASP A 26 4.29 8.41 -12.06
CA ASP A 26 5.22 9.49 -11.72
C ASP A 26 6.46 8.98 -10.96
N GLU A 27 6.26 8.01 -10.06
CA GLU A 27 7.33 7.38 -9.29
C GLU A 27 8.04 6.20 -10.00
N ASP A 28 7.70 5.88 -11.25
CA ASP A 28 8.19 4.69 -11.97
C ASP A 28 7.95 3.37 -11.21
N ARG A 29 6.76 3.22 -10.62
CA ARG A 29 6.32 2.04 -9.86
C ARG A 29 5.08 1.39 -10.49
N SER A 30 4.92 0.09 -10.26
CA SER A 30 3.65 -0.57 -10.57
C SER A 30 2.54 -0.14 -9.58
N PHE A 31 1.29 -0.15 -10.04
CA PHE A 31 0.11 0.11 -9.21
C PHE A 31 0.13 -0.69 -7.91
N SER A 32 0.39 -2.00 -8.00
CA SER A 32 0.45 -2.90 -6.84
C SER A 32 1.60 -2.58 -5.89
N GLN A 33 2.73 -2.04 -6.37
CA GLN A 33 3.81 -1.59 -5.49
C GLN A 33 3.44 -0.30 -4.76
N TYR A 34 2.87 0.65 -5.49
CA TYR A 34 2.51 1.96 -4.94
C TYR A 34 1.40 1.86 -3.89
N ILE A 35 0.32 1.10 -4.16
CA ILE A 35 -0.74 0.88 -3.15
C ILE A 35 -0.21 0.14 -1.91
N ASN A 36 0.72 -0.81 -2.08
CA ASN A 36 1.33 -1.50 -0.95
C ASN A 36 2.20 -0.57 -0.08
N LEU A 37 2.83 0.44 -0.67
CA LEU A 37 3.58 1.45 0.07
C LEU A 37 2.63 2.28 0.93
N ILE A 38 1.58 2.84 0.32
CA ILE A 38 0.56 3.65 1.02
C ILE A 38 -0.07 2.86 2.16
N LEU A 39 -0.46 1.60 1.92
CA LEU A 39 -1.08 0.76 2.95
C LEU A 39 -0.12 0.48 4.11
N LYS A 40 1.18 0.27 3.83
CA LYS A 40 2.19 0.10 4.89
C LYS A 40 2.36 1.36 5.72
N GLU A 41 2.40 2.53 5.08
CA GLU A 41 2.50 3.81 5.78
C GLU A 41 1.25 4.09 6.61
N HIS A 42 0.07 3.77 6.07
CA HIS A 42 -1.19 3.88 6.78
C HIS A 42 -1.24 2.96 8.00
N ILE A 43 -0.87 1.68 7.84
CA ILE A 43 -0.75 0.74 8.96
C ILE A 43 0.24 1.28 9.99
N LYS A 44 1.44 1.69 9.56
CA LYS A 44 2.46 2.26 10.47
C LYS A 44 1.95 3.47 11.24
N ALA A 45 1.23 4.38 10.58
CA ALA A 45 0.66 5.55 11.24
C ALA A 45 -0.36 5.17 12.33
N HIS A 46 -1.11 4.07 12.14
CA HIS A 46 -2.09 3.56 13.11
C HIS A 46 -1.50 2.57 14.12
N THR A 47 -0.33 1.99 13.83
CA THR A 47 0.40 1.08 14.74
C THR A 47 1.53 1.78 15.47
N CYS A 48 1.90 3.02 15.12
CA CYS A 48 2.78 3.86 15.93
C CYS A 48 2.17 4.15 17.32
N ASP A 49 0.88 3.88 17.51
CA ASP A 49 0.22 3.83 18.82
C ASP A 49 0.42 2.49 19.57
N LEU A 50 0.96 1.44 18.93
CA LEU A 50 1.00 0.06 19.44
C LEU A 50 2.41 -0.58 19.53
N GLU A 51 3.46 0.04 18.98
CA GLU A 51 4.84 -0.47 19.12
C GLU A 51 5.47 -0.23 20.51
N ILE A 52 4.70 0.26 21.50
CA ILE A 52 5.09 0.25 22.92
C ILE A 52 4.92 -1.15 23.56
N GLU A 53 4.20 -2.10 22.95
CA GLU A 53 3.79 -3.33 23.66
C GLU A 53 4.48 -4.65 23.23
N ASN A 54 5.55 -4.65 22.42
CA ASN A 54 6.25 -5.91 22.11
C ASN A 54 7.77 -5.76 21.94
N LYS A 55 8.45 -5.29 23.00
CA LYS A 55 9.89 -5.51 23.17
C LYS A 55 10.17 -6.30 24.44
#